data_AF-A0A955Z7J0-F1
#
_entry.id   AF-A0A955Z7J0-F1
#
_cell.length_a   1.000
_cell.length_b   1.000
_cell.length_c   1.000
_cell.angle_alpha   90.00
_cell.angle_beta   90.00
_cell.angle_gamma   90.00
#
_symmetry.space_group_name_H-M   'P 1'
#
loop_
_entity.id
_entity.type
_entity.pdbx_description
1 polymer ?
#
loop_
_entity_poly.entity_id
_entity_poly.type
_entity_poly.pdbx_seq_one_letter_code
_entity_poly.pdbx_strand_id
1 'polypeptide(L)' 'MTKFSYKRLMVDIMELGEPSFEAKLNELGAEGWELVSSFDRERGGNSKECYFLFKRPQA' A
#
# COMPACT_ATOMS: atom_id res chain seq x y z
N MET A 1 -22.77 -11.81 -4.86
CA MET A 1 -21.95 -10.59 -5.05
C MET A 1 -20.87 -10.59 -3.98
N THR A 2 -19.60 -10.74 -4.36
CA THR A 2 -18.49 -10.80 -3.39
C THR A 2 -18.27 -9.41 -2.79
N LYS A 3 -18.26 -9.32 -1.46
CA LYS A 3 -17.92 -8.08 -0.75
C LYS A 3 -16.40 -7.97 -0.62
N PHE A 4 -15.87 -6.76 -0.68
CA PHE A 4 -14.44 -6.49 -0.54
C PHE A 4 -14.17 -5.56 0.64
N SER A 5 -13.10 -5.85 1.36
CA SER A 5 -12.48 -4.92 2.32
C SER A 5 -11.34 -4.20 1.62
N TYR A 6 -11.08 -2.95 2.03
CA TYR A 6 -10.00 -2.13 1.48
C TYR A 6 -9.05 -1.70 2.59
N LYS A 7 -7.75 -1.66 2.29
CA LYS A 7 -6.70 -1.19 3.18
C LYS A 7 -5.80 -0.21 2.42
N ARG A 8 -5.29 0.80 3.11
CA ARG A 8 -4.32 1.75 2.57
C ARG A 8 -3.01 1.64 3.34
N LEU A 9 -1.90 1.55 2.62
CA LEU A 9 -0.55 1.76 3.13
C LEU A 9 -0.05 3.12 2.63
N MET A 10 0.55 3.89 3.53
CA MET A 10 1.18 5.17 3.23
C MET A 10 2.64 5.08 3.66
N VAL A 11 3.55 5.44 2.77
CA VAL A 11 5.00 5.43 3.03
C VAL A 11 5.62 6.68 2.43
N ASP A 12 6.75 7.12 2.98
CA ASP A 12 7.57 8.14 2.34
C ASP A 12 8.22 7.58 1.07
N ILE A 13 8.41 8.41 0.04
CA ILE A 13 9.07 7.97 -1.20
C ILE A 13 10.48 7.41 -0.95
N MET A 14 11.16 7.91 0.08
CA MET A 14 12.50 7.46 0.46
C MET A 14 12.49 6.03 1.02
N GLU A 15 11.37 5.58 1.60
CA GLU A 15 11.23 4.23 2.13
C GLU A 15 11.02 3.17 1.03
N LEU A 16 10.69 3.56 -0.20
CA LEU A 16 10.39 2.60 -1.27
C LEU A 16 11.59 1.72 -1.67
N GLY A 17 12.81 2.22 -1.47
CA GLY A 17 14.04 1.47 -1.73
C GLY A 17 14.50 0.61 -0.55
N GLU A 18 13.87 0.74 0.61
CA GLU A 18 14.29 0.03 1.81
C GLU A 18 13.80 -1.42 1.81
N PRO A 19 14.61 -2.40 2.24
CA PRO A 19 14.17 -3.81 2.34
C PRO A 19 12.92 -3.99 3.23
N SER A 20 12.71 -3.08 4.17
CA SER A 20 11.52 -3.06 5.03
C SER A 20 10.23 -2.80 4.27
N PHE A 21 10.27 -2.12 3.12
CA PHE A 21 9.10 -1.88 2.29
C PHE A 21 8.67 -3.17 1.58
N GLU A 22 9.62 -3.92 1.01
CA GLU A 22 9.34 -5.22 0.41
C GLU A 22 8.74 -6.20 1.44
N ALA A 23 9.29 -6.22 2.66
CA ALA A 23 8.76 -7.03 3.76
C ALA A 23 7.28 -6.70 4.05
N LYS A 24 6.92 -5.41 4.13
CA LYS A 24 5.52 -4.98 4.33
C LYS A 24 4.60 -5.44 3.19
N LEU A 25 5.06 -5.38 1.93
CA LEU A 25 4.26 -5.85 0.79
C LEU A 25 4.04 -7.36 0.84
N ASN A 26 5.09 -8.11 1.19
CA ASN A 26 5.03 -9.57 1.32
C ASN A 26 4.09 -10.00 2.46
N GLU A 27 4.12 -9.32 3.61
CA GLU A 27 3.17 -9.55 4.71
C GLU A 27 1.72 -9.31 4.27
N LEU A 28 1.45 -8.23 3.55
CA LEU A 28 0.12 -7.94 3.02
C LEU A 28 -0.34 -9.01 2.01
N GLY A 29 0.56 -9.45 1.13
CA GLY A 29 0.28 -10.57 0.21
C GLY A 29 -0.05 -11.86 0.97
N ALA A 30 0.70 -12.19 2.02
CA ALA A 30 0.47 -13.37 2.86
C ALA A 30 -0.87 -13.30 3.62
N GLU A 31 -1.31 -12.11 4.00
CA GLU A 31 -2.64 -11.85 4.58
C GLU A 31 -3.80 -11.92 3.55
N GLY A 32 -3.49 -12.14 2.27
CA GLY A 32 -4.45 -12.19 1.16
C GLY A 32 -4.88 -10.82 0.64
N TRP A 33 -4.12 -9.76 0.90
CA TRP A 33 -4.38 -8.45 0.31
C TRP A 33 -3.80 -8.36 -1.09
N GLU A 34 -4.62 -7.93 -2.04
CA GLU A 34 -4.23 -7.67 -3.41
C GLU A 34 -4.02 -6.18 -3.63
N LEU A 35 -2.89 -5.79 -4.19
CA LEU A 35 -2.63 -4.39 -4.58
C LEU A 35 -3.54 -4.02 -5.78
N VAL A 36 -4.26 -2.92 -5.64
CA VAL A 36 -5.21 -2.42 -6.66
C VAL A 36 -4.70 -1.16 -7.34
N SER A 37 -4.05 -0.28 -6.59
CA SER A 37 -3.57 1.00 -7.10
C SER A 37 -2.44 1.54 -6.25
N SER A 38 -1.51 2.24 -6.89
CA SER A 38 -0.46 3.01 -6.24
C SER A 38 -0.37 4.39 -6.87
N PHE A 39 -0.26 5.43 -6.05
CA PHE A 39 -0.10 6.81 -6.52
C PHE A 39 0.72 7.62 -5.52
N ASP A 40 1.52 8.54 -6.05
CA ASP A 40 2.22 9.54 -5.25
C ASP A 40 1.29 10.71 -4.90
N ARG A 41 1.60 11.34 -3.76
CA ARG A 41 0.94 12.54 -3.29
C ARG A 41 1.99 13.49 -2.75
N GLU A 42 1.94 14.74 -3.18
CA GLU A 42 2.72 15.80 -2.58
C GLU A 42 2.06 16.25 -1.27
N ARG A 43 2.82 16.20 -0.17
CA ARG A 43 2.45 16.80 1.10
C ARG A 43 3.32 18.03 1.33
N GLY A 44 2.88 19.17 0.80
CA GLY A 44 3.49 20.47 1.07
C GLY A 44 4.97 20.58 0.66
N GLY A 45 5.21 21.03 -0.57
CA GLY A 45 6.50 21.59 -1.02
C GLY A 45 7.63 20.60 -1.27
N ASN A 46 7.92 19.66 -0.36
CA ASN A 46 9.12 18.80 -0.44
C ASN A 46 8.93 17.35 0.00
N SER A 47 7.82 16.97 0.66
CA SER A 47 7.58 15.58 1.06
C SER A 47 6.70 14.86 0.03
N LYS A 48 7.23 13.79 -0.56
CA LYS A 48 6.47 12.89 -1.45
C LYS A 48 6.07 11.65 -0.65
N GLU A 49 4.77 11.47 -0.47
CA GLU A 49 4.20 10.27 0.14
C GLU A 49 3.67 9.37 -0.99
N CYS A 50 3.87 8.06 -0.87
CA CYS A 50 3.31 7.07 -1.79
C CYS A 50 2.18 6.32 -1.08
N TYR A 51 1.06 6.23 -1.78
CA TYR A 51 -0.16 5.59 -1.31
C TYR A 51 -0.35 4.29 -2.08
N PHE A 52 -0.62 3.20 -1.36
CA PHE A 52 -0.91 1.89 -1.92
C PHE A 52 -2.27 1.43 -1.40
N LEU A 53 -3.20 1.16 -2.32
CA LEU A 53 -4.54 0.68 -2.03
C LEU A 53 -4.64 -0.81 -2.30
N PHE A 54 -5.08 -1.54 -1.29
CA PHE A 54 -5.26 -2.98 -1.35
C PHE A 54 -6.74 -3.35 -1.19
N LYS A 55 -7.12 -4.50 -1.75
CA LYS A 55 -8.42 -5.13 -1.52
C LYS A 55 -8.25 -6.57 -1.06
N ARG A 56 -9.26 -7.09 -0.36
CA ARG A 56 -9.37 -8.52 -0.03
C ARG A 56 -10.84 -8.93 0.00
N PRO A 57 -11.22 -10.10 -0.53
CA PRO A 57 -12.59 -10.60 -0.39
C PRO A 57 -12.97 -10.78 1.09
N GLN A 58 -14.19 -10.41 1.46
CA GLN A 58 -14.77 -10.77 2.75
C GLN A 58 -15.27 -12.21 2.67
N ALA A 59 -14.87 -13.03 3.64
CA ALA A 59 -15.44 -14.36 3.86
C ALA A 59 -16.92 -14.27 4.25
#